data_AF-R1EJW3-F1
#
_entry.id   AF-R1EJW3-F1
#
_cell.length_a   1.000
_cell.length_b   1.000
_cell.length_c   1.000
_cell.angle_alpha   90.00
_cell.angle_beta   90.00
_cell.angle_gamma   90.00
#
_symmetry.space_group_name_H-M   'P 1'
#
loop_
_entity.id
_entity.type
_entity.pdbx_description
1 polymer ?
#
loop_
_entity_poly.entity_id
_entity_poly.type
_entity_poly.pdbx_seq_one_letter_code
_entity_poly.pdbx_strand_id
1 'polypeptide(L)'
;MSTQVDRNARAREDAEELQEVEEDELTTRVNSMSWIKANRKDPRERTTWGPTRADRWSDEQTEMFYDALKMFGTDFFIISKMFPGKTRANVKRKFVKEERLDADRVKRALIGESVPMDFEEYKRKTGKDDDFFRDPEQLRQELELETEQQKQEVEEAQARYAEQQRQRKLAKQGGADVDGEEGEGGASGKKGKKKKGEGKKGKKGKVPIGGEEIEVVEFDGDELEHRR
;
A
#
# COMPACT_ATOMS: atom_id res chain seq x y z
N MET A 1 -9.53 -12.27 35.28
CA MET A 1 -9.03 -11.71 34.00
C MET A 1 -8.12 -10.54 34.33
N SER A 2 -6.89 -10.51 33.81
CA SER A 2 -5.93 -9.42 34.03
C SER A 2 -6.40 -8.15 33.31
N THR A 3 -6.36 -7.00 33.98
CA THR A 3 -6.66 -5.67 33.40
C THR A 3 -5.48 -5.04 32.67
N GLN A 4 -4.29 -5.64 32.75
CA GLN A 4 -3.10 -5.17 32.05
C GLN A 4 -2.77 -6.10 30.87
N VAL A 5 -2.79 -5.52 29.66
CA VAL A 5 -2.32 -6.16 28.42
C VAL A 5 -0.81 -5.98 28.34
N ASP A 6 -0.08 -7.08 28.30
CA ASP A 6 1.34 -7.07 28.03
C ASP A 6 1.58 -6.83 26.53
N ARG A 7 1.99 -5.61 26.20
CA ARG A 7 2.28 -5.19 24.82
C ARG A 7 3.46 -5.95 24.20
N ASN A 8 4.36 -6.46 25.03
CA ASN A 8 5.54 -7.18 24.59
C ASN A 8 5.29 -8.69 24.46
N ALA A 9 4.10 -9.19 24.82
CA ALA A 9 3.76 -10.60 24.62
C ALA A 9 3.73 -10.96 23.13
N ARG A 10 3.07 -10.14 22.29
CA ARG A 10 3.05 -10.33 20.82
C ARG A 10 4.44 -10.22 20.19
N ALA A 11 5.23 -9.26 20.65
CA ALA A 11 6.61 -9.10 20.15
C ALA A 11 7.51 -10.30 20.49
N ARG A 12 7.19 -11.07 21.54
CA ARG A 12 7.90 -12.31 21.88
C ARG A 12 7.48 -13.47 20.99
N GLU A 13 6.18 -13.60 20.71
CA GLU A 13 5.65 -14.56 19.74
C GLU A 13 6.24 -14.31 18.34
N ASP A 14 6.28 -13.06 17.88
CA ASP A 14 6.90 -12.68 16.59
C ASP A 14 8.41 -12.97 16.57
N ALA A 15 9.10 -12.82 17.71
CA ALA A 15 10.53 -13.11 17.82
C ALA A 15 10.83 -14.61 17.80
N GLU A 16 9.91 -15.46 18.27
CA GLU A 16 10.01 -16.92 18.17
C GLU A 16 9.87 -17.41 16.72
N GLU A 17 9.20 -16.65 15.85
CA GLU A 17 9.07 -16.96 14.41
C GLU A 17 10.31 -16.53 13.58
N LEU A 18 11.18 -15.67 14.13
CA LEU A 18 12.39 -15.23 13.44
C LEU A 18 13.44 -16.35 13.38
N GLN A 19 14.05 -16.51 12.21
CA GLN A 19 15.16 -17.45 12.00
C GLN A 19 16.44 -16.92 12.66
N GLU A 20 17.02 -17.71 13.58
CA GLU A 20 18.38 -17.45 14.08
C GLU A 20 19.40 -17.76 12.98
N VAL A 21 20.11 -16.74 12.52
CA VAL A 21 21.16 -16.84 11.49
C VAL A 21 22.47 -16.42 12.13
N GLU A 22 23.47 -17.31 12.12
CA GLU A 22 24.83 -17.00 12.59
C GLU A 22 25.48 -15.99 11.64
N GLU A 23 25.76 -14.78 12.13
CA GLU A 23 26.37 -13.71 11.34
C GLU A 23 27.88 -13.95 11.19
N ASP A 24 28.35 -14.27 9.99
CA ASP A 24 29.77 -14.29 9.64
C ASP A 24 30.19 -12.93 9.05
N GLU A 25 31.35 -12.39 9.45
CA GLU A 25 31.93 -11.12 8.97
C GLU A 25 32.08 -11.08 7.43
N LEU A 26 32.17 -12.24 6.77
CA LEU A 26 32.22 -12.33 5.32
C LEU A 26 30.85 -12.17 4.63
N THR A 27 29.75 -12.40 5.36
CA THR A 27 28.38 -12.40 4.80
C THR A 27 27.75 -11.01 4.74
N THR A 28 28.20 -10.07 5.57
CA THR A 28 27.66 -8.70 5.69
C THR A 28 28.42 -7.67 4.86
N ARG A 29 28.95 -8.06 3.69
CA ARG A 29 29.73 -7.15 2.84
C ARG A 29 28.88 -6.05 2.22
N VAL A 30 28.94 -4.85 2.78
CA VAL A 30 28.35 -3.63 2.23
C VAL A 30 29.38 -2.87 1.39
N ASN A 31 29.00 -2.49 0.18
CA ASN A 31 29.77 -1.57 -0.66
C ASN A 31 28.91 -0.36 -1.05
N SER A 32 29.50 0.60 -1.78
CA SER A 32 28.78 1.80 -2.24
C SER A 32 27.59 1.48 -3.16
N MET A 33 27.53 0.28 -3.74
CA MET A 33 26.50 -0.16 -4.68
C MET A 33 25.38 -1.00 -4.03
N SER A 34 25.52 -1.41 -2.76
CA SER A 34 24.58 -2.30 -2.07
C SER A 34 23.16 -1.73 -2.00
N TRP A 35 23.01 -0.41 -1.86
CA TRP A 35 21.71 0.23 -1.60
C TRP A 35 21.20 1.12 -2.75
N ILE A 36 21.93 1.23 -3.87
CA ILE A 36 21.62 2.17 -4.96
C ILE A 36 20.22 1.95 -5.56
N LYS A 37 19.73 0.70 -5.56
CA LYS A 37 18.42 0.35 -6.12
C LYS A 37 17.35 0.11 -5.05
N ALA A 38 17.67 0.20 -3.76
CA ALA A 38 16.71 -0.10 -2.69
C ALA A 38 15.51 0.85 -2.68
N ASN A 39 15.71 2.12 -3.07
CA ASN A 39 14.68 3.14 -3.08
C ASN A 39 13.95 3.27 -4.43
N ARG A 40 14.02 2.25 -5.31
CA ARG A 40 13.25 2.27 -6.56
C ARG A 40 11.76 2.24 -6.25
N LYS A 41 10.98 2.99 -7.04
CA LYS A 41 9.52 3.11 -6.87
C LYS A 41 8.85 1.73 -6.96
N ASP A 42 9.17 0.98 -8.00
CA ASP A 42 8.64 -0.36 -8.19
C ASP A 42 9.45 -1.39 -7.38
N PRO A 43 8.81 -2.18 -6.50
CA PRO A 43 9.50 -3.22 -5.72
C PRO A 43 10.23 -4.25 -6.59
N ARG A 44 9.70 -4.55 -7.79
CA ARG A 44 10.33 -5.47 -8.76
C ARG A 44 11.64 -4.94 -9.33
N GLU A 45 11.89 -3.63 -9.23
CA GLU A 45 13.16 -3.00 -9.64
C GLU A 45 14.16 -2.86 -8.48
N ARG A 46 13.74 -3.14 -7.25
CA ARG A 46 14.59 -3.16 -6.05
C ARG A 46 15.42 -4.45 -6.02
N THR A 47 16.34 -4.56 -6.95
CA THR A 47 17.26 -5.70 -7.04
C THR A 47 18.62 -5.36 -6.45
N THR A 48 19.36 -6.39 -6.05
CA THR A 48 20.77 -6.31 -5.71
C THR A 48 21.63 -5.85 -6.89
N TRP A 49 22.89 -5.55 -6.58
CA TRP A 49 23.89 -5.16 -7.56
C TRP A 49 24.20 -6.31 -8.53
N GLY A 50 24.02 -6.07 -9.82
CA GLY A 50 24.29 -7.03 -10.90
C GLY A 50 23.16 -7.15 -11.93
N PRO A 51 23.40 -7.82 -13.07
CA PRO A 51 22.37 -8.15 -14.04
C PRO A 51 21.42 -9.18 -13.45
N THR A 52 20.15 -8.82 -13.37
CA THR A 52 19.11 -9.78 -12.95
C THR A 52 18.79 -10.76 -14.08
N ARG A 53 18.08 -11.84 -13.76
CA ARG A 53 17.41 -12.67 -14.78
C ARG A 53 16.47 -11.82 -15.65
N ALA A 54 15.92 -10.73 -15.11
CA ALA A 54 15.14 -9.76 -15.86
C ALA A 54 15.97 -8.90 -16.84
N ASP A 55 17.28 -8.77 -16.67
CA ASP A 55 18.13 -8.02 -17.62
C ASP A 55 18.60 -8.86 -18.82
N ARG A 56 18.58 -10.20 -18.72
CA ARG A 56 19.02 -11.11 -19.78
C ARG A 56 17.89 -11.36 -20.79
N TRP A 57 18.15 -11.13 -22.07
CA TRP A 57 17.20 -11.38 -23.16
C TRP A 57 17.63 -12.63 -23.92
N SER A 58 16.75 -13.61 -24.09
CA SER A 58 16.94 -14.69 -25.06
C SER A 58 16.61 -14.21 -26.47
N ASP A 59 17.04 -14.98 -27.47
CA ASP A 59 16.72 -14.68 -28.87
C ASP A 59 15.22 -14.79 -29.12
N GLU A 60 14.56 -15.82 -28.56
CA GLU A 60 13.09 -15.98 -28.56
C GLU A 60 12.36 -14.77 -27.95
N GLN A 61 12.86 -14.26 -26.81
CA GLN A 61 12.28 -13.05 -26.19
C GLN A 61 12.50 -11.81 -27.04
N THR A 62 13.59 -11.77 -27.81
CA THR A 62 13.90 -10.66 -28.72
C THR A 62 12.98 -10.69 -29.93
N GLU A 63 12.69 -11.86 -30.49
CA GLU A 63 11.69 -12.02 -31.56
C GLU A 63 10.30 -11.60 -31.09
N MET A 64 9.88 -12.11 -29.93
CA MET A 64 8.61 -11.72 -29.30
C MET A 64 8.54 -10.21 -29.03
N PHE A 65 9.68 -9.55 -28.72
CA PHE A 65 9.74 -8.10 -28.54
C PHE A 65 9.47 -7.35 -29.86
N TYR A 66 10.00 -7.84 -30.98
CA TYR A 66 9.71 -7.24 -32.29
C TYR A 66 8.26 -7.44 -32.71
N ASP A 67 7.65 -8.58 -32.41
CA ASP A 67 6.23 -8.81 -32.68
C ASP A 67 5.34 -7.95 -31.77
N ALA A 68 5.71 -7.81 -30.50
CA ALA A 68 5.08 -6.88 -29.58
C ALA A 68 5.15 -5.43 -30.08
N LEU A 69 6.28 -5.02 -30.67
CA LEU A 69 6.47 -3.68 -31.22
C LEU A 69 5.56 -3.42 -32.44
N LYS A 70 5.30 -4.44 -33.26
CA LYS A 70 4.37 -4.34 -34.40
C LYS A 70 2.90 -4.22 -33.96
N MET A 71 2.54 -4.88 -32.87
CA MET A 71 1.17 -4.89 -32.33
C MET A 71 0.86 -3.63 -31.52
N PHE A 72 1.72 -3.29 -30.54
CA PHE A 72 1.47 -2.22 -29.56
C PHE A 72 2.21 -0.92 -29.87
N GLY A 73 3.18 -0.94 -30.78
CA GLY A 73 4.04 0.21 -31.05
C GLY A 73 5.02 0.48 -29.91
N THR A 74 5.10 1.72 -29.45
CA THR A 74 6.07 2.17 -28.44
C THR A 74 5.55 2.14 -27.00
N ASP A 75 4.42 1.48 -26.75
CA ASP A 75 3.93 1.29 -25.37
C ASP A 75 4.74 0.21 -24.63
N PHE A 76 5.83 0.67 -24.00
CA PHE A 76 6.70 -0.19 -23.22
C PHE A 76 6.05 -0.77 -21.96
N PHE A 77 4.97 -0.16 -21.45
CA PHE A 77 4.29 -0.68 -20.26
C PHE A 77 3.47 -1.91 -20.62
N ILE A 78 2.65 -1.84 -21.67
CA ILE A 78 1.86 -2.98 -22.17
C ILE A 78 2.79 -4.12 -22.57
N ILE A 79 3.83 -3.82 -23.36
CA ILE A 79 4.82 -4.81 -23.77
C ILE A 79 5.49 -5.47 -22.55
N SER A 80 5.79 -4.72 -21.49
CA SER A 80 6.39 -5.31 -20.27
C SER A 80 5.51 -6.35 -19.59
N LYS A 81 4.20 -6.33 -19.77
CA LYS A 81 3.29 -7.32 -19.15
C LYS A 81 3.34 -8.68 -19.83
N MET A 82 3.68 -8.73 -21.12
CA MET A 82 3.86 -9.99 -21.84
C MET A 82 5.14 -10.74 -21.44
N PHE A 83 6.09 -10.06 -20.81
CA PHE A 83 7.34 -10.67 -20.37
C PHE A 83 7.40 -10.78 -18.84
N PRO A 84 7.24 -11.98 -18.27
CA PRO A 84 7.29 -12.14 -16.82
C PRO A 84 8.65 -11.71 -16.27
N GLY A 85 8.61 -10.93 -15.18
CA GLY A 85 9.82 -10.41 -14.52
C GLY A 85 10.51 -9.25 -15.24
N LYS A 86 10.14 -8.88 -16.46
CA LYS A 86 10.65 -7.66 -17.11
C LYS A 86 9.84 -6.45 -16.68
N THR A 87 10.50 -5.32 -16.43
CA THR A 87 9.81 -4.05 -16.17
C THR A 87 9.81 -3.16 -17.41
N ARG A 88 8.98 -2.11 -17.39
CA ARG A 88 8.94 -1.08 -18.44
C ARG A 88 10.32 -0.51 -18.75
N ALA A 89 11.16 -0.31 -17.72
CA ALA A 89 12.52 0.19 -17.88
C ALA A 89 13.42 -0.81 -18.63
N ASN A 90 13.23 -2.13 -18.42
CA ASN A 90 13.94 -3.17 -19.15
C ASN A 90 13.57 -3.18 -20.63
N VAL A 91 12.27 -3.08 -20.94
CA VAL A 91 11.78 -3.02 -22.33
C VAL A 91 12.29 -1.76 -23.03
N LYS A 92 12.24 -0.59 -22.38
CA LYS A 92 12.82 0.64 -22.93
C LYS A 92 14.32 0.51 -23.19
N ARG A 93 15.08 -0.06 -22.25
CA ARG A 93 16.53 -0.32 -22.44
C ARG A 93 16.78 -1.26 -23.61
N LYS A 94 15.94 -2.28 -23.80
CA LYS A 94 16.00 -3.18 -24.96
C LYS A 94 15.75 -2.42 -26.25
N PHE A 95 14.70 -1.60 -26.32
CA PHE A 95 14.42 -0.75 -27.49
C PHE A 95 15.62 0.12 -27.88
N VAL A 96 16.20 0.85 -26.92
CA VAL A 96 17.38 1.71 -27.18
C VAL A 96 18.60 0.88 -27.60
N LYS A 97 18.77 -0.34 -27.06
CA LYS A 97 19.84 -1.24 -27.48
C LYS A 97 19.64 -1.72 -28.92
N GLU A 98 18.43 -2.16 -29.26
CA GLU A 98 18.09 -2.64 -30.60
C GLU A 98 18.16 -1.52 -31.64
N GLU A 99 17.75 -0.30 -31.30
CA GLU A 99 17.90 0.86 -32.20
C GLU A 99 19.37 1.16 -32.53
N ARG A 100 20.28 0.93 -31.58
CA ARG A 100 21.72 1.10 -31.79
C ARG A 100 22.37 -0.05 -32.55
N LEU A 101 21.81 -1.26 -32.44
CA LEU A 101 22.32 -2.45 -33.13
C LEU A 101 21.78 -2.51 -34.56
N ASP A 102 20.45 -2.50 -34.71
CA ASP A 102 19.73 -2.71 -35.96
C ASP A 102 18.55 -1.72 -36.09
N ALA A 103 18.87 -0.45 -36.34
CA ALA A 103 17.86 0.61 -36.51
C ALA A 103 16.79 0.27 -37.56
N ASP A 104 17.17 -0.39 -38.65
CA ASP A 104 16.24 -0.74 -39.75
C ASP A 104 15.24 -1.82 -39.35
N ARG A 105 15.59 -2.72 -38.42
CA ARG A 105 14.66 -3.73 -37.92
C ARG A 105 13.59 -3.09 -37.04
N VAL A 106 13.98 -2.16 -36.18
CA VAL A 106 13.06 -1.37 -35.35
C VAL A 106 12.15 -0.51 -36.22
N LYS A 107 12.69 0.19 -37.22
CA LYS A 107 11.89 0.99 -38.18
C LYS A 107 10.89 0.13 -38.93
N ARG A 108 11.28 -1.04 -39.42
CA ARG A 108 10.35 -1.98 -40.10
C ARG A 108 9.23 -2.44 -39.18
N ALA A 109 9.51 -2.70 -37.91
CA ALA A 109 8.49 -3.10 -36.96
C ALA A 109 7.51 -1.96 -36.62
N LEU A 110 7.94 -0.69 -36.65
CA LEU A 110 7.09 0.47 -36.36
C LEU A 110 6.32 1.03 -37.56
N ILE A 111 6.95 1.06 -38.74
CA ILE A 111 6.41 1.69 -39.96
C ILE A 111 5.77 0.66 -40.90
N GLY A 112 6.17 -0.61 -40.79
CA GLY A 112 5.74 -1.68 -41.68
C GLY A 112 4.33 -2.19 -41.38
N GLU A 113 4.15 -3.51 -41.47
CA GLU A 113 2.87 -4.16 -41.26
C GLU A 113 2.46 -4.10 -39.79
N SER A 114 1.56 -3.16 -39.47
CA SER A 114 0.90 -3.11 -38.16
C SER A 114 -0.06 -4.27 -38.08
N VAL A 115 0.24 -5.20 -37.17
CA VAL A 115 -0.63 -6.34 -36.88
C VAL A 115 -1.71 -5.84 -35.92
N PRO A 116 -3.00 -6.05 -36.22
CA PRO A 116 -4.06 -5.68 -35.29
C PRO A 116 -3.86 -6.38 -33.95
N MET A 117 -4.08 -5.64 -32.86
CA MET A 117 -3.92 -6.16 -31.50
C MET A 117 -4.93 -7.27 -31.22
N ASP A 118 -4.46 -8.50 -31.09
CA ASP A 118 -5.27 -9.61 -30.60
C ASP A 118 -5.28 -9.60 -29.07
N PHE A 119 -6.44 -9.25 -28.51
CA PHE A 119 -6.63 -9.16 -27.07
C PHE A 119 -6.61 -10.54 -26.39
N GLU A 120 -7.06 -11.60 -27.07
CA GLU A 120 -7.04 -12.96 -26.51
C GLU A 120 -5.60 -13.48 -26.37
N GLU A 121 -4.76 -13.24 -27.38
CA GLU A 121 -3.36 -13.61 -27.31
C GLU A 121 -2.63 -12.86 -26.17
N TYR A 122 -2.94 -11.58 -25.99
CA TYR A 122 -2.38 -10.77 -24.90
C TYR A 122 -2.76 -11.30 -23.52
N LYS A 123 -4.02 -11.73 -23.32
CA LYS A 123 -4.47 -12.38 -22.07
C LYS A 123 -3.69 -13.66 -21.80
N ARG A 124 -3.59 -14.53 -22.81
CA ARG A 124 -2.85 -15.80 -22.72
C ARG A 124 -1.38 -15.59 -22.37
N LYS A 125 -0.71 -14.62 -23.01
CA LYS A 125 0.70 -14.30 -22.74
C LYS A 125 0.92 -13.67 -21.37
N THR A 126 -0.04 -12.88 -20.89
CA THR A 126 0.07 -12.22 -19.57
C THR A 126 -0.37 -13.15 -18.43
N GLY A 127 -1.06 -14.26 -18.73
CA GLY A 127 -1.62 -15.17 -17.73
C GLY A 127 -2.68 -14.50 -16.86
N LYS A 128 -3.43 -13.56 -17.44
CA LYS A 128 -4.47 -12.80 -16.76
C LYS A 128 -5.82 -13.14 -17.36
N ASP A 129 -6.76 -13.44 -16.48
CA ASP A 129 -8.12 -13.80 -16.85
C ASP A 129 -8.97 -12.57 -17.16
N ASP A 130 -10.14 -12.81 -17.73
CA ASP A 130 -11.13 -11.80 -18.09
C ASP A 130 -11.57 -10.97 -16.88
N ASP A 131 -11.57 -11.56 -15.69
CA ASP A 131 -11.84 -10.87 -14.43
C ASP A 131 -10.85 -9.76 -14.11
N PHE A 132 -9.59 -9.85 -14.57
CA PHE A 132 -8.62 -8.78 -14.38
C PHE A 132 -8.92 -7.58 -15.28
N PHE A 133 -9.48 -7.81 -16.47
CA PHE A 133 -9.74 -6.79 -17.48
C PHE A 133 -11.23 -6.40 -17.54
N ARG A 134 -11.91 -6.39 -16.40
CA ARG A 134 -13.26 -5.84 -16.26
C ARG A 134 -13.29 -4.37 -16.68
N ASP A 135 -14.46 -3.93 -17.13
CA ASP A 135 -14.67 -2.54 -17.52
C ASP A 135 -14.44 -1.62 -16.29
N PRO A 136 -13.50 -0.66 -16.35
CA PRO A 136 -13.20 0.21 -15.22
C PRO A 136 -14.40 1.02 -14.73
N GLU A 137 -15.36 1.34 -15.61
CA GLU A 137 -16.58 2.07 -15.24
C GLU A 137 -17.47 1.22 -14.33
N GLN A 138 -17.66 -0.05 -14.67
CA GLN A 138 -18.45 -0.98 -13.87
C GLN A 138 -17.82 -1.20 -12.48
N LEU A 139 -16.50 -1.39 -12.43
CA LEU A 139 -15.79 -1.56 -11.17
C LEU A 139 -15.89 -0.32 -10.26
N ARG A 140 -15.82 0.89 -10.84
CA ARG A 140 -15.99 2.15 -10.08
C ARG A 140 -17.37 2.25 -9.46
N GLN A 141 -18.41 1.95 -10.23
CA GLN A 141 -19.79 1.97 -9.74
C GLN A 141 -20.02 0.97 -8.61
N GLU A 142 -19.48 -0.26 -8.75
CA GLU A 142 -19.53 -1.28 -7.69
C GLU A 142 -18.83 -0.79 -6.41
N LEU A 143 -17.63 -0.22 -6.54
CA LEU A 143 -16.89 0.36 -5.41
C LEU A 143 -17.64 1.52 -4.75
N GLU A 144 -18.24 2.42 -5.52
CA GLU A 144 -19.00 3.54 -4.99
C GLU A 144 -20.20 3.06 -4.17
N LEU A 145 -20.97 2.11 -4.69
CA LEU A 145 -22.11 1.51 -3.97
C LEU A 145 -21.66 0.82 -2.68
N GLU A 146 -20.55 0.09 -2.70
CA GLU A 146 -20.00 -0.57 -1.52
C GLU A 146 -19.57 0.48 -0.46
N THR A 147 -18.90 1.55 -0.87
CA THR A 147 -18.48 2.61 0.05
C THR A 147 -19.67 3.37 0.65
N GLU A 148 -20.74 3.59 -0.12
CA GLU A 148 -21.96 4.22 0.37
C GLU A 148 -22.67 3.33 1.39
N GLN A 149 -22.77 2.03 1.13
CA GLN A 149 -23.35 1.06 2.07
C GLN A 149 -22.54 1.02 3.37
N GLN A 150 -21.22 0.91 3.29
CA GLN A 150 -20.35 0.93 4.46
C GLN A 150 -20.51 2.24 5.26
N LYS A 151 -20.64 3.38 4.58
CA LYS A 151 -20.84 4.67 5.25
C LYS A 151 -22.18 4.74 5.98
N GLN A 152 -23.26 4.23 5.36
CA GLN A 152 -24.58 4.17 5.98
C GLN A 152 -24.55 3.27 7.23
N GLU A 153 -23.95 2.09 7.16
CA GLU A 153 -23.80 1.18 8.30
C GLU A 153 -23.03 1.83 9.46
N VAL A 154 -21.96 2.56 9.15
CA VAL A 154 -21.17 3.29 10.15
C VAL A 154 -21.99 4.41 10.78
N GLU A 155 -22.75 5.19 10.00
CA GLU A 155 -23.60 6.26 10.51
C GLU A 155 -24.70 5.71 11.43
N GLU A 156 -25.35 4.62 11.03
CA GLU A 156 -26.35 3.94 11.86
C GLU A 156 -25.74 3.39 13.15
N ALA A 157 -24.57 2.73 13.07
CA ALA A 157 -23.86 2.25 14.24
C ALA A 157 -23.46 3.40 15.19
N GLN A 158 -23.00 4.53 14.65
CA GLN A 158 -22.69 5.74 15.43
C GLN A 158 -23.94 6.33 16.07
N ALA A 159 -25.07 6.37 15.37
CA ALA A 159 -26.34 6.84 15.90
C ALA A 159 -26.85 5.94 17.05
N ARG A 160 -26.84 4.61 16.85
CA ARG A 160 -27.18 3.62 17.88
C ARG A 160 -26.29 3.76 19.10
N TYR A 161 -24.99 3.93 18.90
CA TYR A 161 -24.06 4.14 20.00
C TYR A 161 -24.34 5.46 20.74
N ALA A 162 -24.61 6.55 20.00
CA ALA A 162 -24.94 7.84 20.59
C ALA A 162 -26.23 7.79 21.42
N GLU A 163 -27.25 7.06 20.97
CA GLU A 163 -28.49 6.81 21.72
C GLU A 163 -28.23 6.05 23.03
N GLN A 164 -27.46 4.96 22.97
CA GLN A 164 -27.06 4.20 24.16
C GLN A 164 -26.28 5.07 25.16
N GLN A 165 -25.36 5.92 24.68
CA GLN A 165 -24.62 6.85 25.52
C GLN A 165 -25.53 7.90 26.17
N ARG A 166 -26.53 8.41 25.44
CA ARG A 166 -27.54 9.34 25.99
C ARG A 166 -28.37 8.68 27.09
N GLN A 167 -28.87 7.47 26.85
CA GLN A 167 -29.62 6.70 27.85
C GLN A 167 -28.78 6.41 29.10
N ARG A 168 -27.51 6.00 28.92
CA ARG A 168 -26.58 5.77 30.02
C ARG A 168 -26.28 7.03 30.83
N LYS A 169 -26.13 8.18 30.17
CA LYS A 169 -25.95 9.48 30.85
C LYS A 169 -27.19 9.85 31.66
N LEU A 170 -28.39 9.66 31.09
CA LEU A 170 -29.66 9.93 31.77
C LEU A 170 -29.86 9.02 33.00
N ALA A 171 -29.55 7.73 32.88
CA ALA A 171 -29.57 6.78 34.01
C ALA A 171 -28.56 7.15 35.12
N LYS A 172 -27.38 7.67 34.74
CA LYS A 172 -26.38 8.17 35.70
C LYS A 172 -26.81 9.49 36.38
N GLN A 173 -27.66 10.29 35.74
CA GLN A 173 -28.15 11.56 36.28
C GLN A 173 -29.44 11.38 37.10
N GLY A 174 -30.25 10.35 36.82
CA GLY A 174 -31.44 9.98 37.58
C GLY A 174 -31.20 9.07 38.78
N GLY A 175 -29.94 8.65 39.01
CA GLY A 175 -29.50 7.95 40.22
C GLY A 175 -28.79 8.91 41.17
N ALA A 176 -29.57 9.73 41.89
CA ALA A 176 -29.15 10.35 43.13
C ALA A 176 -30.12 9.89 44.24
N ASP A 177 -29.54 9.55 45.39
CA ASP A 177 -30.16 9.30 46.72
C ASP A 177 -30.54 7.84 47.10
N VAL A 178 -29.55 7.07 47.60
CA VAL A 178 -29.61 6.31 48.89
C VAL A 178 -28.18 6.23 49.46
N ASP A 179 -28.03 6.72 50.70
CA ASP A 179 -26.88 6.84 51.60
C ASP A 179 -25.89 5.66 51.74
N GLY A 180 -24.64 6.01 52.10
CA GLY A 180 -23.63 5.12 52.69
C GLY A 180 -22.25 5.79 52.86
N GLU A 181 -21.99 6.28 54.07
CA GLU A 181 -20.82 7.02 54.59
C GLU A 181 -19.48 6.22 54.64
N GLU A 182 -18.37 6.96 54.87
CA GLU A 182 -16.98 6.57 55.22
C GLU A 182 -15.98 6.33 54.07
N GLY A 183 -14.77 6.91 54.01
CA GLY A 183 -14.03 7.65 55.02
C GLY A 183 -12.87 8.50 54.45
N GLU A 184 -12.32 9.29 55.36
CA GLU A 184 -11.24 10.29 55.30
C GLU A 184 -9.96 9.93 54.53
N GLY A 185 -9.25 10.97 54.08
CA GLY A 185 -7.81 11.04 54.30
C GLY A 185 -6.97 11.79 53.27
N GLY A 186 -6.49 12.98 53.65
CA GLY A 186 -5.11 13.39 53.32
C GLY A 186 -4.91 14.54 52.31
N ALA A 187 -4.79 15.75 52.84
CA ALA A 187 -4.36 16.96 52.14
C ALA A 187 -2.83 17.05 51.93
N SER A 188 -2.43 18.03 51.09
CA SER A 188 -1.11 18.69 50.91
C SER A 188 -0.45 18.41 49.55
N GLY A 189 0.02 19.36 48.75
CA GLY A 189 0.19 20.80 48.88
C GLY A 189 1.17 21.32 47.81
N LYS A 190 1.00 22.60 47.43
CA LYS A 190 1.94 23.53 46.76
C LYS A 190 2.26 23.43 45.25
N LYS A 191 1.71 24.44 44.55
CA LYS A 191 2.38 25.53 43.79
C LYS A 191 3.55 25.19 42.83
N GLY A 192 3.34 25.51 41.55
CA GLY A 192 4.41 25.84 40.59
C GLY A 192 3.83 26.50 39.33
N LYS A 193 4.46 27.56 38.82
CA LYS A 193 3.89 28.61 37.97
C LYS A 193 4.48 28.56 36.55
N LYS A 194 3.63 28.77 35.54
CA LYS A 194 3.85 29.27 34.15
C LYS A 194 5.06 28.75 33.33
N LYS A 195 4.76 28.28 32.11
CA LYS A 195 5.30 28.90 30.88
C LYS A 195 4.36 28.72 29.69
N LYS A 196 3.98 29.85 29.08
CA LYS A 196 3.22 29.99 27.85
C LYS A 196 4.21 29.80 26.69
N GLY A 197 3.98 28.82 25.83
CA GLY A 197 4.75 28.57 24.62
C GLY A 197 3.78 28.25 23.49
N GLU A 198 3.71 29.16 22.53
CA GLU A 198 2.91 29.06 21.31
C GLU A 198 3.43 27.91 20.44
N GLY A 199 2.54 27.03 19.99
CA GLY A 199 2.87 25.87 19.17
C GLY A 199 1.62 25.21 18.62
N LYS A 200 1.20 25.66 17.43
CA LYS A 200 0.16 25.07 16.59
C LYS A 200 0.41 23.56 16.41
N LYS A 201 -0.47 22.69 16.94
CA LYS A 201 -0.61 21.30 16.49
C LYS A 201 -2.09 20.92 16.49
N GLY A 202 -2.54 20.37 15.36
CA GLY A 202 -3.93 20.07 15.06
C GLY A 202 -4.61 19.18 16.10
N LYS A 203 -5.84 19.52 16.44
CA LYS A 203 -6.74 18.68 17.25
C LYS A 203 -7.15 17.48 16.42
N LYS A 204 -6.49 16.33 16.61
CA LYS A 204 -7.10 15.03 16.29
C LYS A 204 -8.11 14.72 17.40
N GLY A 205 -9.39 14.75 17.07
CA GLY A 205 -10.47 14.41 17.99
C GLY A 205 -10.47 12.91 18.26
N LYS A 206 -9.87 12.47 19.37
CA LYS A 206 -10.03 11.10 19.87
C LYS A 206 -11.37 11.03 20.60
N VAL A 207 -12.33 10.29 20.04
CA VAL A 207 -13.58 9.96 20.71
C VAL A 207 -13.42 8.57 21.32
N PRO A 208 -13.54 8.38 22.65
CA PRO A 208 -13.43 7.06 23.24
C PRO A 208 -14.76 6.32 23.11
N ILE A 209 -14.77 5.29 22.26
CA ILE A 209 -15.78 4.23 22.24
C ILE A 209 -15.14 2.98 22.83
N GLY A 210 -15.86 2.32 23.75
CA GLY A 210 -15.29 1.29 24.61
C GLY A 210 -14.70 0.11 23.86
N GLY A 211 -13.51 -0.32 24.30
CA GLY A 211 -13.11 -1.72 24.36
C GLY A 211 -12.50 -2.35 23.11
N GLU A 212 -12.78 -1.87 21.91
CA GLU A 212 -12.12 -2.34 20.68
C GLU A 212 -11.62 -1.15 19.86
N GLU A 213 -10.30 -1.08 19.68
CA GLU A 213 -9.64 -0.12 18.81
C GLU A 213 -9.86 -0.56 17.35
N ILE A 214 -10.89 -0.01 16.70
CA ILE A 214 -10.97 -0.04 15.23
C ILE A 214 -10.34 1.25 14.72
N GLU A 215 -9.20 1.11 14.05
CA GLU A 215 -8.50 2.19 13.37
C GLU A 215 -9.30 2.57 12.11
N VAL A 216 -10.16 3.58 12.24
CA VAL A 216 -10.82 4.18 11.06
C VAL A 216 -9.76 4.98 10.32
N VAL A 217 -9.20 4.38 9.28
CA VAL A 217 -8.37 5.09 8.30
C VAL A 217 -9.33 5.87 7.40
N GLU A 218 -9.57 7.14 7.73
CA GLU A 218 -10.09 8.10 6.75
C GLU A 218 -9.08 8.16 5.59
N PHE A 219 -9.45 7.55 4.46
CA PHE A 219 -8.74 7.76 3.21
C PHE A 219 -9.18 9.14 2.70
N ASP A 220 -8.44 10.17 3.07
CA ASP A 220 -8.52 11.48 2.42
C ASP A 220 -8.08 11.28 0.96
N GLY A 221 -9.05 10.92 0.12
CA GLY A 221 -8.90 10.86 -1.32
C GLY A 221 -8.86 12.29 -1.88
N ASP A 222 -7.73 12.99 -1.69
CA ASP A 222 -7.38 14.20 -2.45
C ASP A 222 -5.94 14.66 -2.14
N GLU A 223 -4.93 13.85 -2.45
CA GLU A 223 -3.53 14.32 -2.57
C GLU A 223 -2.75 13.64 -3.71
N LEU A 224 -3.37 13.54 -4.89
CA LEU A 224 -2.65 13.20 -6.14
C LEU A 224 -2.70 14.30 -7.21
N GLU A 225 -2.85 15.55 -6.79
CA GLU A 225 -2.53 16.70 -7.63
C GLU A 225 -1.29 17.40 -7.07
N HIS A 226 -0.24 17.45 -7.89
CA HIS A 226 0.99 18.25 -7.73
C HIS A 226 2.18 17.56 -7.05
N ARG A 227 2.81 16.66 -7.81
CA ARG A 227 4.27 16.56 -7.80
C ARG A 227 4.79 16.46 -9.24
N ARG A 228 5.11 17.62 -9.82
CA ARG A 228 5.94 17.74 -11.02
C ARG A 228 7.40 17.49 -10.67
#